data_AF-A0A8S0TMT7-F1
#
_entry.id   AF-A0A8S0TMT7-F1
#
_cell.length_a   1.000
_cell.length_b   1.000
_cell.length_c   1.000
_cell.angle_alpha   90.00
_cell.angle_beta   90.00
_cell.angle_gamma   90.00
#
_symmetry.space_group_name_H-M   'P 1'
#
loop_
_entity.id
_entity.type
_entity.pdbx_description
1 polymer ?
#
loop_
_entity_poly.entity_id
_entity_poly.type
_entity_poly.pdbx_seq_one_letter_code
_entity_poly.pdbx_strand_id
1 'polypeptide(L)'
;MIKRIEVYLQFTGSRFLGVFMIIFQGRKYPSDVMPSQPFNICTIMYTSGTSGDCKGVILTHENISTYVIGVILFMEQFEDKMTINVIYISFLPVAYILDRMIEEYFFHKGASVGHYHGTSVRLMLLLLDTEKEVLLLLRFPSNQLCVIIDLPEGKLTTYHNVIDAGLTESCGLATLGFPNEMCMMGTVGSAFVYTGIHLEKVPEMGYDPLGDPPRGEICIKGRTAFAGYYKNPD
;
A
#
# COMPACT_ATOMS: atom_id res chain seq x y z
N MET A 1 -25.42 -2.31 -4.15
CA MET A 1 -25.52 -2.63 -5.60
C MET A 1 -24.17 -2.30 -6.24
N ILE A 2 -23.24 -3.26 -6.26
CA ILE A 2 -21.87 -3.04 -6.76
C ILE A 2 -21.93 -3.03 -8.29
N LYS A 3 -21.71 -1.85 -8.91
CA LYS A 3 -21.68 -1.68 -10.36
C LYS A 3 -20.22 -1.65 -10.83
N ARG A 4 -19.82 -2.68 -11.59
CA ARG A 4 -18.54 -2.82 -12.35
C ARG A 4 -17.24 -2.66 -11.54
N ILE A 5 -16.48 -3.76 -11.46
CA ILE A 5 -15.03 -3.77 -11.16
C ILE A 5 -14.34 -4.39 -12.39
N GLU A 6 -13.35 -3.70 -12.96
CA GLU A 6 -12.72 -4.04 -14.26
C GLU A 6 -11.24 -3.51 -14.26
N VAL A 7 -10.14 -4.27 -14.40
CA VAL A 7 -9.89 -5.70 -14.70
C VAL A 7 -8.54 -6.16 -14.06
N TYR A 8 -8.40 -7.46 -13.72
CA TYR A 8 -7.10 -8.06 -13.34
C TYR A 8 -6.24 -8.47 -14.57
N LEU A 9 -4.95 -8.13 -14.58
CA LEU A 9 -4.00 -8.42 -15.67
C LEU A 9 -2.70 -9.11 -15.19
N GLN A 10 -2.72 -10.43 -14.99
CA GLN A 10 -1.49 -11.19 -14.76
C GLN A 10 -0.81 -11.57 -16.08
N PHE A 11 0.43 -11.10 -16.31
CA PHE A 11 1.20 -11.39 -17.52
C PHE A 11 2.24 -12.50 -17.31
N THR A 12 1.80 -13.76 -17.39
CA THR A 12 2.65 -14.91 -17.72
C THR A 12 1.89 -15.91 -18.59
N GLY A 13 2.54 -16.37 -19.68
CA GLY A 13 2.17 -17.53 -20.50
C GLY A 13 0.69 -17.96 -20.58
N SER A 14 -0.10 -17.31 -21.45
CA SER A 14 -1.26 -17.92 -22.10
C SER A 14 -2.39 -18.49 -21.22
N ARG A 15 -2.87 -17.74 -20.21
CA ARG A 15 -4.28 -17.76 -19.76
C ARG A 15 -4.63 -16.57 -18.86
N PHE A 16 -5.52 -15.69 -19.34
CA PHE A 16 -6.02 -14.55 -18.59
C PHE A 16 -7.02 -14.98 -17.50
N LEU A 17 -6.75 -14.64 -16.23
CA LEU A 17 -7.73 -14.73 -15.14
C LEU A 17 -8.45 -13.39 -14.95
N GLY A 18 -9.13 -12.93 -16.02
CA GLY A 18 -9.85 -11.65 -15.97
C GLY A 18 -11.02 -11.67 -14.98
N VAL A 19 -11.60 -10.50 -14.67
CA VAL A 19 -12.83 -10.41 -13.87
C VAL A 19 -13.97 -11.21 -14.52
N PHE A 20 -13.96 -11.39 -15.84
CA PHE A 20 -14.83 -12.34 -16.55
C PHE A 20 -14.74 -13.77 -15.99
N MET A 21 -13.56 -14.26 -15.60
CA MET A 21 -13.42 -15.57 -14.94
C MET A 21 -14.05 -15.54 -13.55
N ILE A 22 -13.85 -14.48 -12.75
CA ILE A 22 -14.46 -14.36 -11.41
C ILE A 22 -16.00 -14.29 -11.52
N ILE A 23 -16.53 -13.48 -12.43
CA ILE A 23 -17.98 -13.40 -12.73
C ILE A 23 -18.50 -14.73 -13.28
N PHE A 24 -17.76 -15.41 -14.15
CA PHE A 24 -18.17 -16.70 -14.71
C PHE A 24 -18.18 -17.80 -13.64
N GLN A 25 -17.17 -17.86 -12.78
CA GLN A 25 -17.11 -18.79 -11.65
C GLN A 25 -18.19 -18.47 -10.60
N GLY A 26 -18.43 -17.20 -10.28
CA GLY A 26 -19.52 -16.78 -9.39
C GLY A 26 -20.93 -17.03 -9.96
N ARG A 27 -21.09 -17.00 -11.30
CA ARG A 27 -22.32 -17.47 -11.98
C ARG A 27 -22.46 -18.99 -11.97
N LYS A 28 -21.34 -19.71 -12.03
CA LYS A 28 -21.29 -21.18 -12.04
C LYS A 28 -21.46 -21.78 -10.64
N TYR A 29 -21.01 -21.06 -9.62
CA TYR A 29 -21.05 -21.43 -8.20
C TYR A 29 -21.60 -20.25 -7.38
N PRO A 30 -22.91 -19.93 -7.52
CA PRO A 30 -23.53 -18.87 -6.73
C PRO A 30 -23.55 -19.26 -5.25
N SER A 31 -23.14 -18.33 -4.39
CA SER A 31 -23.26 -18.43 -2.93
C SER A 31 -23.99 -17.21 -2.39
N ASP A 32 -24.65 -17.35 -1.25
CA ASP A 32 -25.19 -16.20 -0.54
C ASP A 32 -24.07 -15.22 -0.18
N VAL A 33 -24.34 -13.92 -0.35
CA VAL A 33 -23.40 -12.86 0.03
C VAL A 33 -23.43 -12.72 1.54
N MET A 34 -22.44 -13.30 2.22
CA MET A 34 -22.20 -13.03 3.65
C MET A 34 -21.29 -11.80 3.77
N PRO A 35 -21.81 -10.62 4.18
CA PRO A 35 -20.97 -9.44 4.35
C PRO A 35 -20.02 -9.62 5.53
N SER A 36 -18.73 -9.42 5.29
CA SER A 36 -17.73 -9.43 6.36
C SER A 36 -17.98 -8.28 7.34
N GLN A 37 -17.73 -8.53 8.61
CA GLN A 37 -17.77 -7.52 9.66
C GLN A 37 -16.42 -6.80 9.75
N PRO A 38 -16.37 -5.53 10.19
CA PRO A 38 -15.13 -4.75 10.24
C PRO A 38 -13.99 -5.45 10.99
N PHE A 39 -14.30 -6.12 12.10
CA PHE A 39 -13.33 -6.84 12.94
C PHE A 39 -13.06 -8.30 12.51
N ASN A 40 -13.63 -8.77 11.40
CA ASN A 40 -13.22 -10.06 10.84
C ASN A 40 -11.82 -9.93 10.21
N ILE A 41 -11.03 -11.01 10.33
CA ILE A 41 -9.71 -11.11 9.71
C ILE A 41 -9.88 -10.99 8.19
N CYS A 42 -9.21 -10.01 7.60
CA CYS A 42 -9.15 -9.81 6.15
C CYS A 42 -7.91 -10.50 5.57
N THR A 43 -6.75 -10.35 6.21
CA THR A 43 -5.50 -11.03 5.80
C THR A 43 -4.58 -11.30 6.99
N ILE A 44 -3.65 -12.25 6.80
CA ILE A 44 -2.56 -12.52 7.73
C ILE A 44 -1.25 -12.41 6.92
N MET A 45 -0.39 -11.46 7.29
CA MET A 45 0.87 -11.20 6.58
C MET A 45 2.06 -11.62 7.43
N TYR A 46 2.92 -12.48 6.90
CA TYR A 46 4.10 -12.97 7.61
C TYR A 46 5.29 -12.03 7.46
N THR A 47 5.84 -11.54 8.56
CA THR A 47 7.05 -10.74 8.58
C THR A 47 8.29 -11.63 8.66
N SER A 48 9.36 -11.27 7.92
CA SER A 48 10.61 -12.03 7.84
C SER A 48 11.54 -11.75 9.04
N GLY A 49 11.00 -11.89 10.26
CA GLY A 49 11.57 -11.35 11.50
C GLY A 49 13.09 -11.48 11.63
N THR A 50 13.80 -10.35 11.72
CA THR A 50 15.27 -10.30 11.85
C THR A 50 15.80 -10.79 13.20
N SER A 51 14.90 -11.11 14.13
CA SER A 51 15.21 -11.43 15.54
C SER A 51 14.58 -12.72 16.04
N GLY A 52 13.97 -13.55 15.18
CA GLY A 52 13.30 -14.79 15.56
C GLY A 52 12.39 -15.36 14.48
N ASP A 53 11.44 -16.21 14.87
CA ASP A 53 10.49 -16.83 13.95
C ASP A 53 9.59 -15.81 13.22
N CYS A 54 9.15 -16.19 12.01
CA CYS A 54 8.25 -15.36 11.21
C CYS A 54 6.90 -15.18 11.89
N LYS A 55 6.54 -13.93 12.24
CA LYS A 55 5.28 -13.60 12.92
C LYS A 55 4.19 -13.29 11.88
N GLY A 56 3.00 -13.87 12.05
CA GLY A 56 1.83 -13.54 11.22
C GLY A 56 1.07 -12.34 11.79
N VAL A 57 1.13 -11.19 11.13
CA VAL A 57 0.38 -9.98 11.48
C VAL A 57 -1.07 -10.13 11.05
N ILE A 58 -2.03 -10.02 11.96
CA ILE A 58 -3.47 -10.07 11.65
C ILE A 58 -3.97 -8.67 11.27
N LEU A 59 -4.48 -8.52 10.04
CA LEU A 59 -5.16 -7.32 9.58
C LEU A 59 -6.64 -7.61 9.34
N THR A 60 -7.49 -6.76 9.90
CA THR A 60 -8.96 -6.81 9.80
C THR A 60 -9.49 -5.99 8.63
N HIS A 61 -10.75 -6.18 8.26
CA HIS A 61 -11.39 -5.31 7.25
C HIS A 61 -11.41 -3.83 7.66
N GLU A 62 -11.48 -3.51 8.95
CA GLU A 62 -11.36 -2.13 9.45
C GLU A 62 -9.97 -1.55 9.18
N ASN A 63 -8.90 -2.32 9.43
CA ASN A 63 -7.53 -1.86 9.17
C ASN A 63 -7.35 -1.48 7.69
N ILE A 64 -7.72 -2.41 6.80
CA ILE A 64 -7.63 -2.24 5.35
C ILE A 64 -8.48 -1.05 4.87
N SER A 65 -9.75 -0.98 5.33
CA SER A 65 -10.68 0.09 4.92
C SER A 65 -10.24 1.47 5.41
N THR A 66 -9.73 1.56 6.65
CA THR A 66 -9.21 2.82 7.22
C THR A 66 -8.05 3.35 6.38
N TYR A 67 -7.11 2.47 6.02
CA TYR A 67 -5.98 2.84 5.17
C TYR A 67 -6.45 3.34 3.80
N VAL A 68 -7.35 2.60 3.14
CA VAL A 68 -7.86 2.98 1.80
C VAL A 68 -8.56 4.33 1.84
N ILE A 69 -9.34 4.64 2.89
CA ILE A 69 -9.93 5.97 3.09
C ILE A 69 -8.84 7.03 3.31
N GLY A 70 -7.79 6.73 4.08
CA GLY A 70 -6.64 7.61 4.25
C GLY A 70 -5.94 7.94 2.93
N VAL A 71 -5.73 6.96 2.05
CA VAL A 71 -5.17 7.19 0.70
C VAL A 71 -6.12 7.98 -0.19
N ILE A 72 -7.43 7.77 -0.10
CA ILE A 72 -8.42 8.60 -0.83
C ILE A 72 -8.30 10.06 -0.41
N LEU A 73 -8.27 10.36 0.89
CA LEU A 73 -8.14 11.72 1.42
C LEU A 73 -6.79 12.36 1.08
N PHE A 74 -5.71 11.58 1.01
CA PHE A 74 -4.41 12.03 0.52
C PHE A 74 -4.45 12.37 -0.98
N MET A 75 -5.00 11.48 -1.81
CA MET A 75 -5.15 11.69 -3.26
C MET A 75 -6.16 12.81 -3.60
N GLU A 76 -7.03 13.19 -2.67
CA GLU A 76 -7.87 14.39 -2.81
C GLU A 76 -7.08 15.70 -2.83
N GLN A 77 -5.82 15.72 -2.36
CA GLN A 77 -4.97 16.91 -2.32
C GLN A 77 -4.30 17.27 -3.67
N PHE A 78 -4.17 16.33 -4.60
CA PHE A 78 -3.51 16.53 -5.90
C PHE A 78 -4.50 16.98 -6.97
N GLU A 79 -4.08 17.78 -7.96
CA GLU A 79 -4.96 18.17 -9.08
C GLU A 79 -5.25 16.97 -10.00
N ASP A 80 -4.23 16.15 -10.28
CA ASP A 80 -4.34 14.92 -11.05
C ASP A 80 -5.15 13.86 -10.29
N LYS A 81 -6.39 13.64 -10.73
CA LYS A 81 -7.30 12.65 -10.12
C LYS A 81 -7.15 11.29 -10.79
N MET A 82 -6.78 10.29 -9.99
CA MET A 82 -6.72 8.88 -10.39
C MET A 82 -8.04 8.42 -11.05
N THR A 83 -7.92 7.87 -12.26
CA THR A 83 -9.05 7.40 -13.08
C THR A 83 -9.12 5.87 -13.15
N ILE A 84 -10.25 5.33 -13.60
CA ILE A 84 -10.40 3.88 -13.85
C ILE A 84 -9.51 3.36 -15.01
N ASN A 85 -8.93 4.26 -15.81
CA ASN A 85 -8.08 3.89 -16.95
C ASN A 85 -6.63 3.61 -16.52
N VAL A 86 -6.23 4.11 -15.34
CA VAL A 86 -4.90 3.88 -14.75
C VAL A 86 -4.70 2.39 -14.50
N ILE A 87 -3.53 1.88 -14.89
CA ILE A 87 -3.07 0.54 -14.52
C ILE A 87 -1.96 0.67 -13.48
N TYR A 88 -2.15 0.09 -12.29
CA TYR A 88 -1.04 -0.14 -11.37
C TYR A 88 -0.22 -1.34 -11.85
N ILE A 89 1.10 -1.18 -11.99
CA ILE A 89 2.00 -2.32 -12.21
C ILE A 89 2.75 -2.65 -10.91
N SER A 90 2.30 -3.70 -10.23
CA SER A 90 2.98 -4.31 -9.08
C SER A 90 4.25 -5.01 -9.58
N PHE A 91 5.41 -4.46 -9.22
CA PHE A 91 6.74 -5.07 -9.38
C PHE A 91 7.29 -5.64 -8.07
N LEU A 92 6.77 -5.16 -6.94
CA LEU A 92 7.11 -5.66 -5.61
C LEU A 92 6.42 -7.01 -5.36
N PRO A 93 6.96 -7.88 -4.49
CA PRO A 93 6.23 -9.05 -4.05
C PRO A 93 4.99 -8.62 -3.24
N VAL A 94 3.82 -9.17 -3.54
CA VAL A 94 2.53 -8.93 -2.82
C VAL A 94 2.62 -9.24 -1.31
N ALA A 95 3.65 -10.00 -0.89
CA ALA A 95 3.99 -10.21 0.51
C ALA A 95 4.46 -8.92 1.24
N TYR A 96 4.72 -7.83 0.52
CA TYR A 96 5.04 -6.52 1.09
C TYR A 96 3.77 -5.71 1.31
N ILE A 97 3.51 -5.31 2.56
CA ILE A 97 2.27 -4.65 2.98
C ILE A 97 1.90 -3.45 2.10
N LEU A 98 2.85 -2.59 1.73
CA LEU A 98 2.55 -1.39 0.95
C LEU A 98 2.01 -1.73 -0.45
N ASP A 99 2.59 -2.74 -1.12
CA ASP A 99 2.12 -3.18 -2.44
C ASP A 99 0.68 -3.70 -2.33
N ARG A 100 0.44 -4.54 -1.32
CA ARG A 100 -0.89 -5.06 -1.02
C ARG A 100 -1.91 -3.96 -0.74
N MET A 101 -1.53 -2.92 0.00
CA MET A 101 -2.45 -1.83 0.35
C MET A 101 -2.77 -0.91 -0.83
N ILE A 102 -1.83 -0.77 -1.78
CA ILE A 102 -2.03 -0.01 -3.01
C ILE A 102 -2.96 -0.78 -3.96
N GLU A 103 -2.85 -2.11 -4.04
CA GLU A 103 -3.84 -2.95 -4.75
C GLU A 103 -5.27 -2.70 -4.24
N GLU A 104 -5.48 -2.70 -2.91
CA GLU A 104 -6.80 -2.46 -2.31
C GLU A 104 -7.36 -1.07 -2.65
N TYR A 105 -6.50 -0.04 -2.73
CA TYR A 105 -6.90 1.28 -3.22
C TYR A 105 -7.31 1.25 -4.71
N PHE A 106 -6.55 0.56 -5.57
CA PHE A 106 -6.89 0.39 -6.98
C PHE A 106 -8.20 -0.38 -7.18
N PHE A 107 -8.43 -1.46 -6.43
CA PHE A 107 -9.68 -2.22 -6.46
C PHE A 107 -10.87 -1.40 -5.94
N HIS A 108 -10.68 -0.58 -4.89
CA HIS A 108 -11.71 0.33 -4.39
C HIS A 108 -12.16 1.34 -5.46
N LYS A 109 -11.22 1.86 -6.24
CA LYS A 109 -11.50 2.79 -7.35
C LYS A 109 -12.03 2.11 -8.62
N GLY A 110 -11.97 0.78 -8.69
CA GLY A 110 -12.35 0.02 -9.89
C GLY A 110 -11.34 0.14 -11.03
N ALA A 111 -10.08 0.43 -10.72
CA ALA A 111 -8.96 0.50 -11.66
C ALA A 111 -8.28 -0.88 -11.80
N SER A 112 -7.35 -0.99 -12.76
CA SER A 112 -6.68 -2.27 -13.07
C SER A 112 -5.34 -2.44 -12.34
N VAL A 113 -5.02 -3.67 -11.95
CA VAL A 113 -3.70 -4.06 -11.42
C VAL A 113 -3.09 -5.12 -12.33
N GLY A 114 -1.80 -4.97 -12.63
CA GLY A 114 -0.99 -5.98 -13.31
C GLY A 114 0.27 -6.35 -12.52
N HIS A 115 0.50 -7.66 -12.34
CA HIS A 115 1.71 -8.14 -11.66
C HIS A 115 2.80 -8.43 -12.68
N TYR A 116 3.95 -7.78 -12.54
CA TYR A 116 5.08 -7.93 -13.44
C TYR A 116 6.16 -8.86 -12.88
N HIS A 117 6.59 -9.84 -13.68
CA HIS A 117 7.70 -10.75 -13.36
C HIS A 117 8.68 -10.76 -14.54
N GLY A 118 9.82 -10.09 -14.40
CA GLY A 118 10.84 -10.01 -15.45
C GLY A 118 11.95 -9.01 -15.12
N THR A 119 12.81 -8.73 -16.11
CA THR A 119 13.90 -7.75 -15.96
C THR A 119 13.41 -6.32 -16.10
N SER A 120 14.11 -5.34 -15.51
CA SER A 120 13.77 -3.92 -15.65
C SER A 120 13.79 -3.44 -17.10
N VAL A 121 14.63 -4.02 -17.96
CA VAL A 121 14.67 -3.74 -19.40
C VAL A 121 13.36 -4.11 -20.08
N ARG A 122 12.79 -5.28 -19.76
CA ARG A 122 11.52 -5.73 -20.34
C ARG A 122 10.31 -4.99 -19.74
N LEU A 123 10.42 -4.46 -18.52
CA LEU A 123 9.45 -3.53 -17.97
C LEU A 123 9.47 -2.21 -18.76
N MET A 124 10.65 -1.63 -19.01
CA MET A 124 10.76 -0.42 -19.83
C MET A 124 10.17 -0.60 -21.24
N LEU A 125 10.44 -1.72 -21.92
CA LEU A 125 9.83 -2.00 -23.22
C LEU A 125 8.29 -2.05 -23.15
N LEU A 126 7.71 -2.71 -22.14
CA LEU A 126 6.27 -2.75 -21.92
C LEU A 126 5.67 -1.35 -21.69
N LEU A 127 6.43 -0.43 -21.07
CA LEU A 127 6.04 0.96 -20.83
C LEU A 127 6.18 1.87 -22.06
N LEU A 128 6.99 1.47 -23.06
CA LEU A 128 7.04 2.15 -24.36
C LEU A 128 5.88 1.72 -25.27
N ASP A 129 5.50 0.43 -25.18
CA ASP A 129 4.45 -0.17 -26.02
C ASP A 129 3.01 0.07 -25.50
N THR A 130 2.84 0.67 -24.32
CA THR A 130 1.51 0.93 -23.73
C THR A 130 0.98 2.32 -24.10
N GLU A 131 -0.25 2.35 -24.64
CA GLU A 131 -1.03 3.58 -24.82
C GLU A 131 -1.81 3.99 -23.56
N LYS A 132 -1.79 3.15 -22.51
CA LYS A 132 -2.51 3.39 -21.26
C LYS A 132 -1.66 4.07 -20.22
N GLU A 133 -2.33 4.90 -19.42
CA GLU A 133 -1.81 5.45 -18.18
C GLU A 133 -1.39 4.34 -17.19
N VAL A 134 -0.15 4.44 -16.70
CA VAL A 134 0.45 3.48 -15.76
C VAL A 134 0.93 4.21 -14.52
N LEU A 135 0.61 3.66 -13.35
CA LEU A 135 1.22 4.01 -12.08
C LEU A 135 2.26 2.95 -11.70
N LEU A 136 3.46 3.39 -11.34
CA LEU A 136 4.54 2.54 -10.82
C LEU A 136 4.97 3.03 -9.44
N LEU A 137 5.20 2.06 -8.55
CA LEU A 137 5.87 2.29 -7.27
C LEU A 137 7.29 1.73 -7.33
N LEU A 138 8.28 2.61 -7.27
CA LEU A 138 9.68 2.24 -7.15
C LEU A 138 10.18 2.64 -5.76
N ARG A 139 10.85 1.74 -5.04
CA ARG A 139 11.53 2.08 -3.79
C ARG A 139 13.01 2.29 -4.08
N PHE A 140 13.50 3.50 -3.82
CA PHE A 140 14.93 3.81 -3.94
C PHE A 140 15.69 3.37 -2.67
N PRO A 141 17.03 3.16 -2.75
CA PRO A 141 17.86 2.80 -1.59
C PRO A 141 17.81 3.81 -0.42
N SER A 142 17.32 5.03 -0.66
CA SER A 142 17.11 6.11 0.30
C SER A 142 15.83 5.98 1.14
N ASN A 143 15.11 4.85 1.07
CA ASN A 143 13.74 4.68 1.59
C ASN A 143 12.70 5.65 1.00
N GLN A 144 13.03 6.39 -0.05
CA GLN A 144 12.05 7.20 -0.78
C GLN A 144 11.17 6.31 -1.66
N LEU A 145 9.87 6.55 -1.59
CA LEU A 145 8.86 5.95 -2.45
C LEU A 145 8.60 6.88 -3.63
N CYS A 146 8.90 6.36 -4.81
CA CYS A 146 8.73 7.01 -6.08
C CYS A 146 7.34 6.67 -6.61
N VAL A 147 6.42 7.64 -6.61
CA VAL A 147 5.12 7.53 -7.30
C VAL A 147 5.27 8.21 -8.65
N ILE A 148 5.47 7.41 -9.71
CA ILE A 148 5.55 7.94 -11.08
C ILE A 148 4.23 7.68 -11.79
N ILE A 149 3.73 8.72 -12.44
CA ILE A 149 2.42 8.80 -13.09
C ILE A 149 2.63 8.99 -14.60
N ASP A 150 1.84 8.20 -15.33
CA ASP A 150 1.45 8.32 -16.73
C ASP A 150 2.59 8.44 -17.78
N LEU A 151 2.71 7.38 -18.60
CA LEU A 151 3.65 7.23 -19.71
C LEU A 151 2.94 6.90 -21.03
N PRO A 152 2.09 7.77 -21.61
CA PRO A 152 1.62 7.58 -22.97
C PRO A 152 2.84 7.67 -23.90
N GLU A 153 3.09 6.63 -24.70
CA GLU A 153 4.26 6.53 -25.58
C GLU A 153 5.62 6.60 -24.82
N GLY A 154 5.66 6.22 -23.53
CA GLY A 154 6.89 6.23 -22.74
C GLY A 154 7.37 7.59 -22.24
N LYS A 155 6.57 8.66 -22.36
CA LYS A 155 6.93 10.02 -21.93
C LYS A 155 6.55 10.27 -20.48
N LEU A 156 7.53 10.56 -19.63
CA LEU A 156 7.29 10.96 -18.23
C LEU A 156 6.49 12.27 -18.17
N THR A 157 5.25 12.19 -17.68
CA THR A 157 4.36 13.35 -17.52
C THR A 157 4.40 13.90 -16.10
N THR A 158 4.09 13.07 -15.09
CA THR A 158 3.97 13.49 -13.67
C THR A 158 4.80 12.59 -12.74
N TYR A 159 5.40 13.19 -11.72
CA TYR A 159 6.22 12.49 -10.74
C TYR A 159 6.06 13.10 -9.34
N HIS A 160 5.65 12.27 -8.38
CA HIS A 160 5.65 12.62 -6.97
C HIS A 160 6.67 11.79 -6.21
N ASN A 161 7.67 12.47 -5.66
CA ASN A 161 8.50 11.92 -4.61
C ASN A 161 7.73 11.98 -3.29
N VAL A 162 7.65 10.86 -2.57
CA VAL A 162 7.25 10.84 -1.18
C VAL A 162 8.24 10.03 -0.35
N ILE A 163 8.33 10.33 0.94
CA ILE A 163 8.99 9.48 1.92
C ILE A 163 7.94 8.89 2.85
N ASP A 164 8.03 7.59 3.10
CA ASP A 164 7.12 6.86 3.95
C ASP A 164 7.86 6.15 5.08
N ALA A 165 7.23 6.07 6.25
CA ALA A 165 7.58 5.08 7.26
C ALA A 165 6.32 4.36 7.77
N GLY A 166 6.49 3.10 8.12
CA GLY A 166 5.39 2.21 8.44
C GLY A 166 5.86 0.76 8.57
N LEU A 167 5.01 -0.08 9.15
CA LEU A 167 5.25 -1.48 9.45
C LEU A 167 4.08 -2.33 8.92
N THR A 168 4.25 -3.64 8.87
CA THR A 168 3.14 -4.56 8.56
C THR A 168 2.07 -4.44 9.66
N GLU A 169 2.53 -4.33 10.91
CA GLU A 169 1.78 -4.11 12.14
C GLU A 169 0.99 -2.79 12.19
N SER A 170 1.34 -1.79 11.35
CA SER A 170 0.59 -0.55 11.18
C SER A 170 -0.22 -0.50 9.87
N CYS A 171 -0.51 -1.67 9.28
CA CYS A 171 -1.20 -1.77 7.99
C CYS A 171 -0.48 -0.99 6.86
N GLY A 172 0.85 -0.93 6.92
CA GLY A 172 1.68 -0.13 6.04
C GLY A 172 1.91 1.27 6.61
N LEU A 173 1.59 2.28 5.80
CA LEU A 173 1.90 3.70 6.00
C LEU A 173 1.45 4.25 7.36
N ALA A 174 2.41 4.72 8.16
CA ALA A 174 2.19 5.41 9.44
C ALA A 174 2.56 6.90 9.37
N THR A 175 3.62 7.26 8.63
CA THR A 175 3.99 8.64 8.29
C THR A 175 4.20 8.83 6.80
N LEU A 176 3.94 10.04 6.30
CA LEU A 176 4.14 10.41 4.91
C LEU A 176 4.71 11.83 4.81
N GLY A 177 5.69 12.04 3.93
CA GLY A 177 6.33 13.34 3.73
C GLY A 177 6.73 13.59 2.29
N PHE A 178 7.00 14.86 1.98
CA PHE A 178 7.39 15.35 0.66
C PHE A 178 8.85 15.82 0.70
N PRO A 179 9.84 15.05 0.21
CA PRO A 179 11.25 15.40 0.35
C PRO A 179 11.69 16.59 -0.51
N ASN A 180 10.83 17.09 -1.41
CA ASN A 180 10.97 18.36 -2.12
C ASN A 180 10.60 19.58 -1.25
N GLU A 181 9.85 19.39 -0.16
CA GLU A 181 9.58 20.45 0.81
C GLU A 181 10.76 20.57 1.80
N MET A 182 11.43 21.73 1.80
CA MET A 182 12.61 21.93 2.66
C MET A 182 12.34 21.73 4.15
N CYS A 183 11.11 21.96 4.61
CA CYS A 183 10.71 21.74 6.00
C CYS A 183 10.57 20.26 6.40
N MET A 184 10.54 19.33 5.42
CA MET A 184 10.46 17.89 5.65
C MET A 184 11.78 17.16 5.38
N MET A 185 12.82 17.87 4.93
CA MET A 185 14.13 17.28 4.60
C MET A 185 14.76 16.61 5.83
N GLY A 186 15.12 15.33 5.70
CA GLY A 186 15.67 14.53 6.80
C GLY A 186 14.63 13.96 7.78
N THR A 187 13.34 14.17 7.55
CA THR A 187 12.24 13.59 8.34
C THR A 187 11.62 12.38 7.65
N VAL A 188 10.85 11.58 8.39
CA VAL A 188 9.97 10.53 7.83
C VAL A 188 8.58 11.05 7.44
N GLY A 189 8.39 12.38 7.43
CA GLY A 189 7.10 13.03 7.20
C GLY A 189 6.22 13.18 8.44
N SER A 190 4.97 13.62 8.23
CA SER A 190 3.96 13.79 9.27
C SER A 190 3.13 12.51 9.46
N ALA A 191 2.41 12.41 10.59
CA ALA A 191 1.52 11.30 10.85
C ALA A 191 0.42 11.19 9.77
N PHE A 192 0.21 9.97 9.26
CA PHE A 192 -0.78 9.70 8.21
C PHE A 192 -2.22 9.75 8.76
N VAL A 193 -3.20 9.84 7.86
CA VAL A 193 -4.61 9.98 8.25
C VAL A 193 -5.06 8.78 9.10
N TYR A 194 -5.82 9.06 10.18
CA TYR A 194 -6.25 8.09 11.20
C TYR A 194 -5.14 7.43 12.03
N THR A 195 -3.89 7.87 11.89
CA THR A 195 -2.74 7.42 12.67
C THR A 195 -2.32 8.50 13.66
N GLY A 196 -2.33 8.18 14.94
CA GLY A 196 -1.69 8.96 16.00
C GLY A 196 -0.28 8.43 16.28
N ILE A 197 0.66 9.33 16.53
CA ILE A 197 2.05 9.01 16.86
C ILE A 197 2.41 9.67 18.19
N HIS A 198 3.09 8.93 19.04
CA HIS A 198 3.58 9.39 20.34
C HIS A 198 5.06 8.99 20.49
N LEU A 199 5.83 9.77 21.25
CA LEU A 199 7.16 9.38 21.71
C LEU A 199 7.04 8.91 23.16
N GLU A 200 7.29 7.63 23.41
CA GLU A 200 7.35 7.08 24.76
C GLU A 200 8.76 7.18 25.35
N LYS A 201 8.84 7.39 26.67
CA LYS A 201 10.11 7.57 27.37
C LYS A 201 10.84 6.24 27.53
N VAL A 202 12.13 6.20 27.20
CA VAL A 202 12.99 5.02 27.36
C VAL A 202 14.16 5.36 28.29
N PRO A 203 13.99 5.24 29.62
CA PRO A 203 15.00 5.63 30.60
C PRO A 203 16.36 4.94 30.41
N GLU A 204 16.36 3.68 29.98
CA GLU A 204 17.54 2.83 29.77
C GLU A 204 18.45 3.36 28.65
N MET A 205 17.88 4.06 27.66
CA MET A 205 18.60 4.72 26.58
C MET A 205 18.82 6.23 26.85
N GLY A 206 18.36 6.74 27.99
CA GLY A 206 18.37 8.17 28.30
C GLY A 206 17.48 9.01 27.38
N TYR A 207 16.46 8.41 26.76
CA TYR A 207 15.54 9.10 25.85
C TYR A 207 14.39 9.71 26.65
N ASP A 208 14.21 11.02 26.51
CA ASP A 208 13.11 11.78 27.12
C ASP A 208 12.32 12.56 26.05
N PRO A 209 11.02 12.29 25.87
CA PRO A 209 10.15 13.03 24.93
C PRO A 209 10.02 14.52 25.25
N LEU A 210 10.33 14.93 26.49
CA LEU A 210 10.35 16.32 26.94
C LEU A 210 11.78 16.90 27.06
N GLY A 211 12.80 16.14 26.65
CA GLY A 211 14.19 16.58 26.62
C GLY A 211 14.55 17.42 25.39
N ASP A 212 15.82 17.81 25.30
CA ASP A 212 16.39 18.56 24.18
C ASP A 212 17.63 17.84 23.60
N PRO A 213 17.61 17.38 22.33
CA PRO A 213 16.42 17.25 21.48
C PRO A 213 15.48 16.15 22.02
N PRO A 214 14.16 16.29 21.81
CA PRO A 214 13.16 15.34 22.29
C PRO A 214 13.33 13.99 21.61
N ARG A 215 13.37 12.92 22.40
CA ARG A 215 13.68 11.55 21.94
C ARG A 215 12.86 10.52 22.70
N GLY A 216 12.43 9.46 22.02
CA GLY A 216 11.66 8.38 22.61
C GLY A 216 11.46 7.23 21.64
N GLU A 217 10.80 6.17 22.11
CA GLU A 217 10.29 5.11 21.24
C GLU A 217 9.07 5.62 20.45
N ILE A 218 9.00 5.29 19.16
CA ILE A 218 7.89 5.75 18.29
C ILE A 218 6.71 4.80 18.44
N CYS A 219 5.71 5.21 19.21
CA CYS A 219 4.48 4.46 19.42
C CYS A 219 3.41 4.90 18.41
N ILE A 220 2.82 3.92 17.71
CA ILE A 220 1.77 4.14 16.70
C ILE A 220 0.42 3.68 17.27
N LYS A 221 -0.61 4.51 17.14
CA LYS A 221 -1.97 4.20 17.58
C LYS A 221 -3.00 4.66 16.56
N GLY A 222 -3.92 3.78 16.16
CA GLY A 222 -4.98 4.14 15.23
C GLY A 222 -5.78 2.91 14.80
N ARG A 223 -6.78 3.10 13.94
CA ARG A 223 -7.49 1.98 13.30
C ARG A 223 -6.64 1.27 12.24
N THR A 224 -5.45 1.78 11.93
CA THR A 224 -4.41 1.15 11.10
C THR A 224 -3.57 0.13 11.88
N ALA A 225 -3.58 0.13 13.22
CA ALA A 225 -2.86 -0.85 14.01
C ALA A 225 -3.48 -2.25 13.89
N PHE A 226 -2.64 -3.26 13.67
CA PHE A 226 -2.99 -4.67 13.61
C PHE A 226 -3.79 -5.18 14.82
N ALA A 227 -4.53 -6.27 14.61
CA ALA A 227 -5.29 -6.93 15.68
C ALA A 227 -4.42 -7.83 16.59
N GLY A 228 -3.10 -7.89 16.35
CA GLY A 228 -2.16 -8.75 17.06
C GLY A 228 -1.51 -9.81 16.15
N TYR A 229 -0.72 -10.69 16.76
CA TYR A 229 0.00 -11.75 16.07
C TYR A 229 -0.78 -13.07 16.07
N TYR A 230 -0.83 -13.73 14.90
CA TYR A 230 -1.56 -14.98 14.69
C TYR A 230 -0.92 -16.14 15.44
N LYS A 231 -1.70 -16.75 16.33
CA LYS A 231 -1.28 -17.85 17.22
C LYS A 231 -0.08 -17.53 18.11
N ASN A 232 0.16 -16.26 18.39
CA ASN A 232 1.20 -15.79 19.29
C ASN A 232 0.55 -14.89 20.36
N PRO A 233 0.17 -15.44 21.53
CA PRO A 233 -0.55 -14.73 22.59
C PRO A 233 0.36 -13.94 23.55
N ASP A 234 1.68 -14.12 23.42
CA ASP A 234 2.73 -13.40 24.15
C ASP A 234 3.13 -12.10 23.42
#